data_AF-A0A1Y2UI13-F1
#
_entry.id   AF-A0A1Y2UI13-F1
#
_cell.length_a   1.000
_cell.length_b   1.000
_cell.length_c   1.000
_cell.angle_alpha   90.00
_cell.angle_beta   90.00
_cell.angle_gamma   90.00
#
_symmetry.space_group_name_H-M   'P 1'
#
loop_
_entity.id
_entity.type
_entity.pdbx_description
1 polymer ?
#
loop_
_entity_poly.entity_id
_entity_poly.type
_entity_poly.pdbx_seq_one_letter_code
_entity_poly.pdbx_strand_id
1 'polypeptide(L)'
;MKFLKMYRTLALVLASATTLLACTIPGDVLPNTLPQNFAVQIQNASFPDIHNHFLDLWDWGGGDQHLFVSPAGNTTSELTLVDGVITLPWDPIRRAVINGEYEPKDNTTKMFMTERGDPRAIFDPVYGCNPDTDAVQIELSLKSRGDLELGGNIGVRPFNGMYDFRYTPEGNTAYDPDRPWTKVTLVVIYS
;
A
#
# COMPACT_ATOMS: atom_id res chain seq x y z
N MET A 1 -48.91 37.95 31.94
CA MET A 1 -48.06 36.75 31.98
C MET A 1 -48.91 35.54 31.60
N LYS A 2 -48.72 34.97 30.40
CA LYS A 2 -49.45 33.80 29.91
C LYS A 2 -48.58 32.55 30.12
N PHE A 3 -49.11 31.58 30.86
CA PHE A 3 -48.63 30.19 30.91
C PHE A 3 -49.22 29.43 29.71
N LEU A 4 -48.43 28.67 28.95
CA LEU A 4 -48.53 27.19 28.87
C LEU A 4 -47.51 26.59 27.88
N LYS A 5 -46.93 25.47 28.33
CA LYS A 5 -46.03 24.53 27.63
C LYS A 5 -46.61 24.03 26.31
N MET A 6 -45.75 23.84 25.31
CA MET A 6 -45.72 22.56 24.58
C MET A 6 -44.34 22.33 23.94
N TYR A 7 -43.60 21.41 24.55
CA TYR A 7 -42.41 20.80 23.98
C TYR A 7 -42.82 19.88 22.83
N ARG A 8 -42.15 19.99 21.68
CA ARG A 8 -41.98 18.88 20.75
C ARG A 8 -40.56 18.92 20.20
N THR A 9 -39.64 18.41 21.03
CA THR A 9 -38.32 17.97 20.62
C THR A 9 -38.53 16.80 19.66
N LEU A 10 -38.30 16.99 18.36
CA LEU A 10 -38.24 15.87 17.43
C LEU A 10 -36.81 15.33 17.46
N ALA A 11 -36.55 14.42 18.39
CA ALA A 11 -35.33 13.62 18.41
C ALA A 11 -35.47 12.53 17.34
N LEU A 12 -34.78 12.69 16.21
CA LEU A 12 -34.63 11.61 15.25
C LEU A 12 -33.39 10.79 15.66
N VAL A 13 -33.67 9.52 15.95
CA VAL A 13 -32.73 8.49 16.41
C VAL A 13 -31.57 8.36 15.43
N LEU A 14 -30.34 8.59 15.90
CA LEU A 14 -29.16 8.10 15.19
C LEU A 14 -29.22 6.57 15.18
N ALA A 15 -29.42 5.97 14.00
CA ALA A 15 -29.16 4.56 13.80
C ALA A 15 -27.67 4.33 14.12
N SER A 16 -27.40 3.64 15.22
CA SER A 16 -26.05 3.19 15.55
C SER A 16 -25.71 2.08 14.56
N ALA A 17 -24.96 2.40 13.50
CA ALA A 17 -24.34 1.39 12.67
C ALA A 17 -23.20 0.77 13.49
N THR A 18 -23.48 -0.31 14.21
CA THR A 18 -22.42 -1.15 14.79
C THR A 18 -21.85 -2.02 13.67
N THR A 19 -20.91 -1.49 12.89
CA THR A 19 -20.02 -2.32 12.06
C THR A 19 -18.97 -2.94 12.98
N LEU A 20 -19.36 -3.97 13.70
CA LEU A 20 -18.44 -4.97 14.23
C LEU A 20 -18.79 -6.21 13.42
N LEU A 21 -17.96 -6.62 12.46
CA LEU A 21 -16.66 -7.24 12.70
C LEU A 21 -15.72 -6.98 11.51
N ALA A 22 -14.54 -6.38 11.72
CA ALA A 22 -13.55 -6.23 10.65
C ALA A 22 -12.92 -7.58 10.25
N CYS A 23 -12.53 -8.40 11.21
CA CYS A 23 -12.17 -9.83 11.11
C CYS A 23 -11.55 -10.22 12.46
N THR A 24 -11.41 -11.52 12.76
CA THR A 24 -10.61 -11.93 13.92
C THR A 24 -9.16 -12.09 13.50
N ILE A 25 -8.31 -11.16 13.94
CA ILE A 25 -6.88 -11.19 13.65
C ILE A 25 -6.21 -12.31 14.45
N PRO A 26 -5.48 -13.23 13.78
CA PRO A 26 -4.65 -14.22 14.47
C PRO A 26 -3.60 -13.55 15.36
N GLY A 27 -3.26 -14.18 16.49
CA GLY A 27 -2.32 -13.64 17.47
C GLY A 27 -0.86 -14.01 17.25
N ASP A 28 -0.57 -14.87 16.27
CA ASP A 28 0.77 -15.27 15.88
C ASP A 28 1.46 -14.21 15.01
N VAL A 29 2.79 -14.24 15.03
CA VAL A 29 3.63 -13.35 14.24
C VAL A 29 3.97 -14.03 12.92
N LEU A 30 3.70 -13.34 11.81
CA LEU A 30 4.06 -13.82 10.49
C LEU A 30 5.59 -13.74 10.27
N PRO A 31 6.19 -14.73 9.57
CA PRO A 31 7.59 -14.65 9.20
C PRO A 31 7.82 -13.53 8.19
N ASN A 32 8.97 -12.87 8.27
CA ASN A 32 9.40 -11.87 7.28
C ASN A 32 9.90 -12.51 5.96
N THR A 33 9.81 -13.82 5.81
CA THR A 33 10.13 -14.54 4.57
C THR A 33 8.91 -15.36 4.16
N LEU A 34 8.41 -15.07 2.96
CA LEU A 34 7.27 -15.74 2.32
C LEU A 34 7.79 -16.39 1.04
N PRO A 35 8.12 -17.71 1.06
CA PRO A 35 8.77 -18.38 -0.07
C PRO A 35 7.80 -18.77 -1.19
N GLN A 36 6.49 -18.76 -0.93
CA GLN A 36 5.48 -19.00 -1.96
C GLN A 36 5.33 -17.76 -2.84
N ASN A 37 5.23 -17.99 -4.14
CA ASN A 37 4.99 -16.97 -5.14
C ASN A 37 3.65 -16.24 -4.89
N PHE A 38 3.65 -14.93 -5.02
CA PHE A 38 2.47 -14.10 -4.88
C PHE A 38 2.44 -12.93 -5.87
N ALA A 39 1.24 -12.41 -6.09
CA ALA A 39 1.01 -11.07 -6.61
C ALA A 39 0.73 -10.10 -5.44
N VAL A 40 0.94 -8.80 -5.65
CA VAL A 40 0.56 -7.77 -4.68
C VAL A 40 -0.71 -7.08 -5.19
N GLN A 41 -1.80 -7.24 -4.46
CA GLN A 41 -3.02 -6.46 -4.68
C GLN A 41 -2.96 -5.16 -3.88
N ILE A 42 -3.52 -4.10 -4.44
CA ILE A 42 -3.62 -2.77 -3.86
C ILE A 42 -5.03 -2.61 -3.28
N GLN A 43 -5.13 -2.19 -2.03
CA GLN A 43 -6.42 -1.89 -1.42
C GLN A 43 -6.49 -0.46 -0.92
N ASN A 44 -7.56 0.23 -1.33
CA ASN A 44 -8.00 1.50 -0.79
C ASN A 44 -9.47 1.70 -1.18
N ALA A 45 -10.39 1.25 -0.34
CA ALA A 45 -11.84 1.34 -0.62
C ALA A 45 -12.35 2.79 -0.81
N SER A 46 -11.59 3.79 -0.34
CA SER A 46 -11.91 5.21 -0.57
C SER A 46 -11.41 5.76 -1.91
N PHE A 47 -10.61 4.98 -2.66
CA PHE A 47 -10.09 5.34 -3.98
C PHE A 47 -10.33 4.21 -5.00
N PRO A 48 -11.56 4.10 -5.54
CA PRO A 48 -11.97 2.96 -6.38
C PRO A 48 -11.10 2.74 -7.63
N ASP A 49 -10.52 3.79 -8.20
CA ASP A 49 -9.71 3.73 -9.43
C ASP A 49 -8.44 2.87 -9.30
N ILE A 50 -7.99 2.58 -8.07
CA ILE A 50 -6.83 1.69 -7.80
C ILE A 50 -7.21 0.52 -6.90
N HIS A 51 -8.42 0.51 -6.34
CA HIS A 51 -8.80 -0.51 -5.38
C HIS A 51 -8.97 -1.85 -6.07
N ASN A 52 -8.36 -2.90 -5.51
CA ASN A 52 -8.35 -4.25 -6.03
C ASN A 52 -7.60 -4.41 -7.37
N HIS A 53 -6.86 -3.38 -7.79
CA HIS A 53 -5.83 -3.47 -8.82
C HIS A 53 -4.55 -4.12 -8.27
N PHE A 54 -3.62 -4.45 -9.16
CA PHE A 54 -2.39 -5.15 -8.81
C PHE A 54 -1.17 -4.28 -9.06
N LEU A 55 -0.08 -4.59 -8.36
CA LEU A 55 1.25 -4.13 -8.71
C LEU A 55 1.74 -4.91 -9.93
N ASP A 56 1.97 -4.18 -11.00
CA ASP A 56 2.52 -4.65 -12.26
C ASP A 56 3.94 -4.09 -12.44
N LEU A 57 4.72 -4.78 -13.27
CA LEU A 57 6.13 -4.47 -13.51
C LEU A 57 6.34 -4.00 -14.95
N TRP A 58 7.11 -2.94 -15.11
CA TRP A 58 7.50 -2.47 -16.43
C TRP A 58 8.99 -2.15 -16.48
N ASP A 59 9.72 -2.80 -17.38
CA ASP A 59 11.04 -2.33 -17.80
C ASP A 59 10.89 -1.01 -18.56
N TRP A 60 11.05 0.10 -17.84
CA TRP A 60 11.05 1.44 -18.41
C TRP A 60 12.47 2.01 -18.47
N GLY A 61 13.41 1.15 -18.89
CA GLY A 61 14.78 1.52 -19.20
C GLY A 61 15.77 1.13 -18.11
N GLY A 62 16.98 0.75 -18.53
CA GLY A 62 18.10 0.44 -17.62
C GLY A 62 18.00 -0.91 -16.92
N GLY A 63 17.02 -1.76 -17.25
CA GLY A 63 16.87 -3.11 -16.68
C GLY A 63 16.28 -3.15 -15.25
N ASP A 64 15.87 -1.98 -14.74
CA ASP A 64 15.11 -1.84 -13.51
C ASP A 64 13.61 -2.07 -13.79
N GLN A 65 12.92 -2.71 -12.85
CA GLN A 65 11.47 -2.91 -12.96
C GLN A 65 10.76 -1.78 -12.23
N HIS A 66 10.11 -0.91 -12.99
CA HIS A 66 9.27 0.13 -12.46
C HIS A 66 7.96 -0.47 -12.00
N LEU A 67 7.45 0.03 -10.87
CA LEU A 67 6.22 -0.45 -10.26
C LEU A 67 5.06 0.44 -10.70
N PHE A 68 4.03 -0.17 -11.27
CA PHE A 68 2.82 0.51 -11.73
C PHE A 68 1.57 -0.20 -11.26
N VAL A 69 0.49 0.56 -11.12
CA VAL A 69 -0.84 0.00 -10.87
C VAL A 69 -1.39 -0.57 -12.17
N SER A 70 -1.89 -1.80 -12.14
CA SER A 70 -2.55 -2.43 -13.29
C SER A 70 -3.69 -1.54 -13.82
N PRO A 71 -3.96 -1.52 -15.14
CA PRO A 71 -3.41 -2.36 -16.19
C PRO A 71 -2.07 -1.85 -16.77
N ALA A 72 -1.41 -0.89 -16.14
CA ALA A 72 -0.13 -0.39 -16.63
C ALA A 72 1.02 -1.35 -16.26
N GLY A 73 1.80 -1.76 -17.27
CA GLY A 73 2.90 -2.71 -17.09
C GLY A 73 2.48 -4.14 -17.40
N ASN A 74 3.34 -5.08 -17.01
CA ASN A 74 3.11 -6.51 -17.14
C ASN A 74 2.68 -7.07 -15.79
N THR A 75 1.63 -7.88 -15.79
CA THR A 75 1.18 -8.58 -14.59
C THR A 75 2.27 -9.51 -14.07
N THR A 76 2.37 -9.62 -12.75
CA THR A 76 3.32 -10.52 -12.09
C THR A 76 2.66 -11.24 -10.92
N SER A 77 3.04 -12.50 -10.74
CA SER A 77 2.71 -13.27 -9.55
C SER A 77 3.90 -14.12 -9.09
N GLU A 78 5.10 -13.79 -9.57
CA GLU A 78 6.36 -14.49 -9.26
C GLU A 78 7.06 -13.90 -8.03
N LEU A 79 6.45 -12.93 -7.35
CA LEU A 79 7.08 -12.24 -6.24
C LEU A 79 7.20 -13.17 -5.04
N THR A 80 8.31 -13.05 -4.33
CA THR A 80 8.52 -13.65 -3.02
C THR A 80 8.90 -12.57 -2.01
N LEU A 81 8.84 -12.88 -0.72
CA LEU A 81 9.35 -12.01 0.32
C LEU A 81 10.59 -12.67 0.95
N VAL A 82 11.73 -11.98 0.95
CA VAL A 82 12.99 -12.49 1.50
C VAL A 82 13.55 -11.45 2.47
N ASP A 83 13.58 -11.80 3.76
CA ASP A 83 14.01 -10.92 4.85
C ASP A 83 13.27 -9.57 4.84
N GLY A 84 11.97 -9.62 4.58
CA GLY A 84 11.08 -8.45 4.51
C GLY A 84 11.11 -7.71 3.18
N VAL A 85 11.90 -8.15 2.19
CA VAL A 85 12.02 -7.43 0.91
C VAL A 85 11.30 -8.18 -0.21
N ILE A 86 10.39 -7.48 -0.91
CA ILE A 86 9.73 -8.02 -2.11
C ILE A 86 10.81 -8.29 -3.15
N THR A 87 10.85 -9.52 -3.64
CA THR A 87 11.94 -10.06 -4.46
C THR A 87 11.39 -10.75 -5.68
N LEU A 88 11.91 -10.38 -6.86
CA LEU A 88 11.78 -11.18 -8.07
C LEU A 88 12.97 -12.15 -8.11
N PRO A 89 12.71 -13.47 -8.13
CA PRO A 89 13.75 -14.50 -8.08
C PRO A 89 14.42 -14.72 -9.45
N TRP A 90 14.65 -13.64 -10.19
CA TRP A 90 15.37 -13.66 -11.47
C TRP A 90 16.88 -13.79 -11.25
N ASP A 91 17.60 -14.01 -12.35
CA ASP A 91 19.06 -13.92 -12.37
C ASP A 91 19.49 -12.80 -13.33
N PRO A 92 20.09 -11.71 -12.83
CA PRO A 92 20.28 -11.36 -11.41
C PRO A 92 18.99 -10.98 -10.66
N ILE A 93 18.95 -11.29 -9.35
CA ILE A 93 17.80 -11.03 -8.47
C ILE A 93 17.44 -9.55 -8.48
N ARG A 94 16.15 -9.24 -8.56
CA ARG A 94 15.64 -7.86 -8.40
C ARG A 94 14.91 -7.74 -7.07
N ARG A 95 15.22 -6.71 -6.30
CA ARG A 95 14.60 -6.44 -5.00
C ARG A 95 13.95 -5.06 -5.00
N ALA A 96 12.80 -4.93 -4.35
CA ALA A 96 12.13 -3.65 -4.19
C ALA A 96 12.98 -2.68 -3.34
N VAL A 97 13.14 -1.47 -3.84
CA VAL A 97 13.95 -0.42 -3.22
C VAL A 97 13.22 0.92 -3.20
N ILE A 98 13.65 1.79 -2.29
CA ILE A 98 13.22 3.18 -2.18
C ILE A 98 14.44 4.06 -2.43
N ASN A 99 14.70 4.38 -3.68
CA ASN A 99 15.77 5.30 -4.06
C ASN A 99 15.63 5.83 -5.50
N GLY A 100 14.40 5.83 -6.03
CA GLY A 100 14.17 6.31 -7.38
C GLY A 100 14.19 7.83 -7.41
N GLU A 101 13.37 8.40 -8.28
CA GLU A 101 13.14 9.83 -8.32
C GLU A 101 12.52 10.34 -6.99
N TYR A 102 13.22 11.25 -6.33
CA TYR A 102 12.67 12.05 -5.23
C TYR A 102 11.90 13.25 -5.78
N GLU A 103 10.69 13.48 -5.27
CA GLU A 103 9.87 14.64 -5.62
C GLU A 103 9.79 15.61 -4.43
N PRO A 104 10.38 16.82 -4.55
CA PRO A 104 10.35 17.80 -3.47
C PRO A 104 8.96 18.35 -3.14
N LYS A 105 8.02 18.41 -4.10
CA LYS A 105 6.69 19.02 -3.87
C LYS A 105 5.81 18.22 -2.91
N ASP A 106 5.87 16.90 -3.00
CA ASP A 106 5.10 15.98 -2.16
C ASP A 106 5.98 15.21 -1.18
N ASN A 107 7.31 15.42 -1.20
CA ASN A 107 8.29 14.74 -0.36
C ASN A 107 8.16 13.21 -0.46
N THR A 108 7.91 12.70 -1.67
CA THR A 108 7.84 11.26 -1.95
C THR A 108 9.07 10.77 -2.71
N THR A 109 9.41 9.51 -2.54
CA THR A 109 10.49 8.84 -3.30
C THR A 109 9.94 7.67 -4.08
N LYS A 110 10.25 7.60 -5.37
CA LYS A 110 9.81 6.49 -6.24
C LYS A 110 10.37 5.15 -5.78
N MET A 111 9.50 4.14 -5.82
CA MET A 111 9.88 2.73 -5.66
C MET A 111 10.09 2.05 -7.01
N PHE A 112 11.02 1.11 -7.05
CA PHE A 112 11.31 0.26 -8.21
C PHE A 112 12.00 -1.03 -7.73
N MET A 113 12.21 -1.99 -8.62
CA MET A 113 13.00 -3.20 -8.31
C MET A 113 14.29 -3.24 -9.13
N THR A 114 15.39 -3.58 -8.47
CA THR A 114 16.73 -3.58 -9.08
C THR A 114 17.65 -4.63 -8.44
N GLU A 115 18.71 -5.01 -9.16
CA GLU A 115 19.84 -5.79 -8.61
C GLU A 115 20.72 -4.97 -7.68
N ARG A 116 20.73 -3.65 -7.88
CA ARG A 116 21.63 -2.76 -7.15
C ARG A 116 21.38 -2.81 -5.64
N GLY A 117 22.39 -2.42 -4.88
CA GLY A 117 22.36 -2.31 -3.42
C GLY A 117 21.63 -1.05 -2.90
N ASP A 118 20.66 -0.53 -3.64
CA ASP A 118 19.86 0.63 -3.22
C ASP A 118 19.09 0.32 -1.91
N PRO A 119 18.79 1.33 -1.08
CA PRO A 119 18.01 1.16 0.16
C PRO A 119 16.74 0.34 -0.05
N ARG A 120 16.67 -0.84 0.60
CA ARG A 120 15.56 -1.78 0.42
C ARG A 120 14.27 -1.22 1.00
N ALA A 121 13.15 -1.51 0.35
CA ALA A 121 11.84 -1.40 0.98
C ALA A 121 11.65 -2.63 1.87
N ILE A 122 11.79 -2.46 3.18
CA ILE A 122 11.69 -3.56 4.15
C ILE A 122 10.28 -3.53 4.72
N PHE A 123 9.59 -4.66 4.67
CA PHE A 123 8.23 -4.85 5.14
C PHE A 123 8.18 -5.90 6.24
N ASP A 124 7.29 -5.68 7.21
CA ASP A 124 6.85 -6.73 8.12
C ASP A 124 5.47 -7.23 7.64
N PRO A 125 5.31 -8.53 7.35
CA PRO A 125 4.00 -9.10 7.10
C PRO A 125 3.13 -9.02 8.34
N VAL A 126 1.90 -8.56 8.17
CA VAL A 126 0.91 -8.45 9.25
C VAL A 126 -0.42 -9.02 8.80
N TYR A 127 -1.23 -9.48 9.74
CA TYR A 127 -2.61 -9.80 9.46
C TYR A 127 -3.43 -8.51 9.39
N GLY A 128 -4.31 -8.44 8.40
CA GLY A 128 -5.31 -7.40 8.27
C GLY A 128 -6.65 -7.96 7.83
N CYS A 129 -7.60 -7.07 7.63
CA CYS A 129 -8.95 -7.43 7.25
C CYS A 129 -9.26 -6.86 5.87
N ASN A 130 -9.73 -7.71 4.97
CA ASN A 130 -10.18 -7.29 3.66
C ASN A 130 -11.37 -6.32 3.83
N PRO A 131 -11.30 -5.09 3.29
CA PRO A 131 -12.31 -4.06 3.54
C PRO A 131 -13.65 -4.33 2.84
N ASP A 132 -13.69 -5.26 1.88
CA ASP A 132 -14.90 -5.61 1.12
C ASP A 132 -15.62 -6.84 1.69
N THR A 133 -14.88 -7.73 2.35
CA THR A 133 -15.37 -9.08 2.71
C THR A 133 -15.17 -9.45 4.17
N ASP A 134 -14.47 -8.62 4.96
CA ASP A 134 -14.08 -8.91 6.33
C ASP A 134 -13.29 -10.22 6.50
N ALA A 135 -12.69 -10.73 5.41
CA ALA A 135 -11.81 -11.89 5.43
C ALA A 135 -10.43 -11.51 5.97
N VAL A 136 -9.82 -12.39 6.77
CA VAL A 136 -8.42 -12.23 7.19
C VAL A 136 -7.51 -12.34 5.95
N GLN A 137 -6.55 -11.42 5.84
CA GLN A 137 -5.56 -11.36 4.76
C GLN A 137 -4.16 -11.06 5.31
N ILE A 138 -3.13 -11.26 4.48
CA ILE A 138 -1.76 -10.84 4.79
C ILE A 138 -1.49 -9.51 4.08
N GLU A 139 -1.06 -8.51 4.86
CA GLU A 139 -0.68 -7.20 4.40
C GLU A 139 0.83 -6.98 4.57
N LEU A 140 1.43 -6.20 3.69
CA LEU A 140 2.84 -5.80 3.79
C LEU A 140 2.91 -4.40 4.40
N SER A 141 3.20 -4.33 5.70
CA SER A 141 3.41 -3.06 6.41
C SER A 141 4.85 -2.59 6.24
N LEU A 142 5.05 -1.35 5.79
CA LEU A 142 6.41 -0.83 5.62
C LEU A 142 7.08 -0.66 6.99
N LYS A 143 8.23 -1.31 7.15
CA LYS A 143 9.07 -1.22 8.33
C LYS A 143 10.12 -0.12 8.21
N SER A 144 10.83 -0.07 7.07
CA SER A 144 11.90 0.89 6.87
C SER A 144 12.34 1.03 5.41
N ARG A 145 13.04 2.14 5.14
CA ARG A 145 13.87 2.36 3.96
C ARG A 145 15.32 2.01 4.29
N GLY A 146 15.69 0.74 4.05
CA GLY A 146 16.98 0.19 4.50
C GLY A 146 17.24 0.50 5.97
N ASP A 147 18.46 0.94 6.27
CA ASP A 147 18.87 1.44 7.60
C ASP A 147 18.80 2.97 7.70
N LEU A 148 18.26 3.65 6.69
CA LEU A 148 18.27 5.11 6.61
C LEU A 148 17.11 5.74 7.39
N GLU A 149 15.93 5.13 7.31
CA GLU A 149 14.70 5.71 7.82
C GLU A 149 13.69 4.64 8.24
N LEU A 150 13.11 4.79 9.43
CA LEU A 150 12.11 3.88 9.97
C LEU A 150 10.69 4.33 9.59
N GLY A 151 9.82 3.36 9.32
CA GLY A 151 8.41 3.59 9.02
C GLY A 151 8.18 4.35 7.72
N GLY A 152 7.10 5.11 7.69
CA GLY A 152 6.54 5.74 6.49
C GLY A 152 5.47 4.88 5.84
N ASN A 153 5.01 5.30 4.67
CA ASN A 153 3.87 4.69 4.01
C ASN A 153 4.15 4.46 2.52
N ILE A 154 3.55 3.40 1.98
CA ILE A 154 3.50 3.18 0.54
C ILE A 154 2.18 3.68 -0.01
N GLY A 155 2.26 4.31 -1.17
CA GLY A 155 1.12 4.80 -1.90
C GLY A 155 1.45 4.88 -3.37
N VAL A 156 0.53 5.46 -4.11
CA VAL A 156 0.68 5.65 -5.54
C VAL A 156 0.46 7.10 -5.92
N ARG A 157 1.04 7.51 -7.04
CA ARG A 157 0.93 8.88 -7.54
C ARG A 157 0.70 8.89 -9.05
N PRO A 158 -0.13 9.81 -9.59
CA PRO A 158 -0.26 9.99 -11.02
C PRO A 158 1.08 10.21 -11.73
N PHE A 159 1.31 9.46 -12.80
CA PHE A 159 2.47 9.55 -13.67
C PHE A 159 2.08 9.15 -15.10
N ASN A 160 2.15 10.08 -16.06
CA ASN A 160 1.86 9.85 -17.48
C ASN A 160 0.53 9.11 -17.76
N GLY A 161 -0.55 9.49 -17.05
CA GLY A 161 -1.88 8.86 -17.20
C GLY A 161 -2.03 7.51 -16.51
N MET A 162 -1.04 7.09 -15.72
CA MET A 162 -1.00 5.88 -14.91
C MET A 162 -0.71 6.24 -13.45
N TYR A 163 -0.49 5.24 -12.60
CA TYR A 163 -0.07 5.42 -11.20
C TYR A 163 1.24 4.67 -10.94
N ASP A 164 2.25 5.38 -10.44
CA ASP A 164 3.53 4.78 -10.00
C ASP A 164 3.60 4.66 -8.48
N PHE A 165 4.33 3.65 -7.97
CA PHE A 165 4.47 3.44 -6.52
C PHE A 165 5.52 4.37 -5.91
N ARG A 166 5.17 4.93 -4.77
CA ARG A 166 5.93 5.97 -4.07
C ARG A 166 5.91 5.72 -2.56
N TYR A 167 7.07 5.87 -1.96
CA TYR A 167 7.27 5.98 -0.53
C TYR A 167 7.04 7.43 -0.07
N THR A 168 6.40 7.60 1.08
CA THR A 168 6.36 8.85 1.83
C THR A 168 6.88 8.62 3.26
N PRO A 169 7.75 9.49 3.80
CA PRO A 169 8.26 9.33 5.15
C PRO A 169 7.19 9.58 6.22
N GLU A 170 7.44 9.10 7.43
CA GLU A 170 6.51 9.26 8.55
C GLU A 170 6.32 10.75 8.89
N GLY A 171 5.08 11.16 9.16
CA GLY A 171 4.77 12.56 9.47
C GLY A 171 4.90 13.54 8.30
N ASN A 172 5.09 13.07 7.06
CA ASN A 172 5.08 13.96 5.89
C ASN A 172 3.73 14.64 5.71
N THR A 173 3.75 15.98 5.61
CA THR A 173 2.56 16.81 5.36
C THR A 173 2.62 17.54 4.02
N ALA A 174 3.67 17.35 3.22
CA ALA A 174 3.78 17.94 1.89
C ALA A 174 2.74 17.31 0.94
N TYR A 175 2.26 18.11 -0.01
CA TYR A 175 1.20 17.69 -0.93
C TYR A 175 1.34 18.40 -2.28
N ASP A 176 1.44 17.62 -3.35
CA ASP A 176 1.40 18.10 -4.73
C ASP A 176 -0.04 17.95 -5.27
N PRO A 177 -0.81 19.05 -5.43
CA PRO A 177 -2.17 18.97 -5.95
C PRO A 177 -2.23 18.53 -7.42
N ASP A 178 -1.15 18.69 -8.18
CA ASP A 178 -1.10 18.29 -9.59
C ASP A 178 -0.96 16.77 -9.75
N ARG A 179 -0.37 16.12 -8.74
CA ARG A 179 -0.11 14.68 -8.70
C ARG A 179 -0.35 14.18 -7.27
N PRO A 180 -1.61 14.09 -6.83
CA PRO A 180 -1.93 13.72 -5.45
C PRO A 180 -1.42 12.31 -5.14
N TRP A 181 -0.64 12.19 -4.07
CA TRP A 181 -0.25 10.90 -3.53
C TRP A 181 -1.42 10.26 -2.77
N THR A 182 -1.66 8.97 -3.00
CA THR A 182 -2.74 8.21 -2.37
C THR A 182 -2.16 7.01 -1.64
N LYS A 183 -2.36 6.94 -0.32
CA LYS A 183 -1.95 5.78 0.51
C LYS A 183 -2.64 4.51 0.03
N VAL A 184 -1.94 3.39 0.08
CA VAL A 184 -2.52 2.07 -0.23
C VAL A 184 -2.12 1.03 0.80
N THR A 185 -2.96 0.02 0.96
CA THR A 185 -2.59 -1.24 1.61
C THR A 185 -2.08 -2.20 0.54
N LEU A 186 -0.95 -2.84 0.79
CA LEU A 186 -0.39 -3.88 -0.08
C LEU A 186 -0.77 -5.25 0.48
N VAL A 187 -1.47 -6.05 -0.30
CA VAL A 187 -2.00 -7.36 0.11
C VAL A 187 -1.33 -8.47 -0.68
N VAL A 188 -0.88 -9.50 0.04
CA VAL A 188 -0.30 -10.71 -0.56
C VAL A 188 -1.41 -11.60 -1.10
N ILE A 189 -1.40 -11.86 -2.41
CA ILE A 189 -2.29 -12.81 -3.08
C ILE A 189 -1.44 -13.97 -3.60
N TYR A 190 -1.45 -15.08 -2.88
CA TYR A 190 -0.71 -16.28 -3.27
C TYR A 190 -1.19 -16.83 -4.63
N SER A 191 -0.24 -17.28 -5.45
CA SER A 191 -0.50 -18.04 -6.67
C SER A 191 -0.60 -19.54 -6.41
#